data_AF-A0A960UZH4-F1
#
_entry.id   AF-A0A960UZH4-F1
#
_cell.length_a   1.000
_cell.length_b   1.000
_cell.length_c   1.000
_cell.angle_alpha   90.00
_cell.angle_beta   90.00
_cell.angle_gamma   90.00
#
_symmetry.space_group_name_H-M   'P 1'
#
loop_
_entity.id
_entity.type
_entity.pdbx_description
1 polymer ?
#
loop_
_entity_poly.entity_id
_entity_poly.type
_entity_poly.pdbx_seq_one_letter_code
_entity_poly.pdbx_strand_id
1 'polypeptide(L)'
;MKRMMLFTTAAAIIAVGCFTAGLTAESKLPAAEVRDRIFKCTIASKPYEYMFLNEYDVEAETVSLYGIQFGMYTGGTRGALFYSGFMPCVQEVLGGSAAAWSWGDFSPLQRLSGLEPLLHKNIFASVNPRILSWGSDFFLPQPAETIDGVSFQKIYDVVLARSARLMTESYLYVRYQKSFDQEQLAYARALLQGDRADMMTWLDQRYAGVLSDYMLHHERYGLLQPSYAIGFWLRRGLDQSAEPLWQLHLKAMRLYDNAWLQKTLKQYPLTID
;
A
#
# COMPACT_ATOMS: atom_id res chain seq x y z
N MET A 1 11.00 18.63 16.66
CA MET A 1 9.91 18.35 15.70
C MET A 1 10.26 17.10 14.87
N LYS A 2 9.41 16.06 14.87
CA LYS A 2 9.68 14.83 14.09
C LYS A 2 9.22 15.02 12.64
N ARG A 3 10.17 15.01 11.69
CA ARG A 3 9.88 14.86 10.25
C ARG A 3 9.29 13.47 10.06
N MET A 4 8.05 13.37 9.58
CA MET A 4 7.31 12.10 9.54
C MET A 4 6.34 12.06 8.36
N MET A 5 5.98 10.83 7.97
CA MET A 5 5.15 10.46 6.83
C MET A 5 5.88 10.65 5.48
N LEU A 6 6.40 9.56 4.89
CA LEU A 6 6.07 9.19 3.50
C LEU A 6 6.55 7.78 3.15
N PHE A 7 5.62 6.92 2.73
CA PHE A 7 5.76 5.74 1.85
C PHE A 7 4.48 4.92 1.98
N THR A 8 3.68 4.78 0.92
CA THR A 8 2.34 4.16 1.05
C THR A 8 1.77 3.40 -0.16
N THR A 9 2.58 3.00 -1.15
CA THR A 9 2.25 1.84 -2.02
C THR A 9 3.50 0.99 -2.28
N ALA A 10 3.69 -0.01 -1.42
CA ALA A 10 4.60 -1.15 -1.62
C ALA A 10 4.10 -2.41 -0.87
N ALA A 11 3.09 -2.26 -0.02
CA ALA A 11 2.97 -3.06 1.20
C ALA A 11 1.53 -3.31 1.66
N ALA A 12 0.51 -3.21 0.80
CA ALA A 12 -0.79 -3.85 1.06
C ALA A 12 -0.64 -5.36 0.86
N ILE A 13 0.33 -5.96 1.57
CA ILE A 13 1.21 -7.03 1.08
C ILE A 13 1.95 -6.49 -0.18
N ILE A 14 3.28 -6.40 -0.24
CA ILE A 14 4.20 -7.51 -0.55
C ILE A 14 3.57 -8.63 -1.37
N ALA A 15 2.67 -8.33 -2.28
CA ALA A 15 2.55 -9.15 -3.46
C ALA A 15 4.01 -9.16 -4.12
N VAL A 16 4.65 -10.06 -4.91
CA VAL A 16 4.67 -11.49 -5.33
C VAL A 16 5.95 -11.78 -6.21
N GLY A 17 6.20 -12.93 -6.85
CA GLY A 17 7.26 -13.16 -7.87
C GLY A 17 6.91 -13.00 -9.36
N CYS A 18 7.87 -12.85 -10.26
CA CYS A 18 8.70 -14.00 -10.63
C CYS A 18 9.82 -13.59 -11.61
N PHE A 19 10.92 -14.35 -11.53
CA PHE A 19 12.00 -14.42 -12.52
C PHE A 19 12.87 -13.16 -12.79
N THR A 20 13.89 -13.07 -11.93
CA THR A 20 15.34 -12.94 -12.28
C THR A 20 15.97 -11.57 -12.60
N ALA A 21 17.27 -11.49 -12.26
CA ALA A 21 18.25 -10.47 -12.65
C ALA A 21 18.15 -9.05 -12.02
N GLY A 22 17.49 -8.92 -10.87
CA GLY A 22 17.74 -7.81 -9.94
C GLY A 22 18.68 -8.23 -8.81
N LEU A 23 19.87 -7.61 -8.71
CA LEU A 23 20.78 -7.79 -7.57
C LEU A 23 20.12 -7.25 -6.30
N THR A 24 20.05 -8.07 -5.25
CA THR A 24 19.98 -7.56 -3.87
C THR A 24 21.37 -7.05 -3.51
N ALA A 25 21.51 -5.77 -3.13
CA ALA A 25 22.84 -5.15 -3.11
C ALA A 25 23.80 -5.73 -2.06
N GLU A 26 23.27 -6.37 -1.01
CA GLU A 26 24.08 -6.97 0.07
C GLU A 26 23.78 -8.45 0.37
N SER A 27 22.69 -9.03 -0.17
CA SER A 27 22.34 -10.43 0.18
C SER A 27 23.03 -11.44 -0.73
N LYS A 28 23.55 -12.52 -0.12
CA LYS A 28 24.17 -13.65 -0.82
C LYS A 28 23.15 -14.70 -1.29
N LEU A 29 21.87 -14.51 -1.00
CA LEU A 29 20.79 -15.45 -1.31
C LEU A 29 20.09 -15.07 -2.63
N PRO A 30 19.54 -16.05 -3.38
CA PRO A 30 18.73 -15.77 -4.56
C PRO A 30 17.55 -14.84 -4.27
N ALA A 31 17.16 -14.01 -5.24
CA ALA A 31 16.08 -13.03 -5.11
C ALA A 31 14.78 -13.62 -4.53
N ALA A 32 14.33 -14.78 -5.06
CA ALA A 32 13.13 -15.46 -4.58
C ALA A 32 13.27 -15.96 -3.12
N GLU A 33 14.45 -16.43 -2.71
CA GLU A 33 14.66 -16.89 -1.33
C GLU A 33 14.67 -15.70 -0.34
N VAL A 34 15.26 -14.57 -0.73
CA VAL A 34 15.20 -13.31 0.05
C VAL A 34 13.76 -12.86 0.21
N ARG A 35 13.00 -12.82 -0.89
CA ARG A 35 11.58 -12.49 -0.94
C ARG A 35 10.77 -13.40 0.01
N ASP A 36 10.94 -14.71 -0.08
CA ASP A 36 10.17 -15.71 0.68
C ASP A 36 10.51 -15.72 2.18
N ARG A 37 11.77 -15.46 2.54
CA ARG A 37 12.18 -15.24 3.93
C ARG A 37 11.53 -13.99 4.51
N ILE A 38 11.55 -12.86 3.78
CA ILE A 38 10.90 -11.62 4.21
C ILE A 38 9.39 -11.84 4.39
N PHE A 39 8.72 -12.45 3.41
CA PHE A 39 7.31 -12.85 3.48
C PHE A 39 6.98 -13.63 4.76
N LYS A 40 7.69 -14.74 4.99
CA LYS A 40 7.43 -15.65 6.10
C LYS A 40 7.64 -14.98 7.44
N CYS A 41 8.70 -14.18 7.57
CA CYS A 41 8.93 -13.34 8.75
C CYS A 41 7.81 -12.30 8.92
N THR A 42 7.40 -11.59 7.87
CA THR A 42 6.32 -10.58 7.93
C THR A 42 5.01 -11.18 8.44
N ILE A 43 4.59 -12.33 7.91
CA ILE A 43 3.39 -13.03 8.38
C ILE A 43 3.57 -13.52 9.83
N ALA A 44 4.68 -14.20 10.13
CA ALA A 44 4.97 -14.71 11.48
C ALA A 44 5.14 -13.61 12.55
N SER A 45 5.46 -12.38 12.15
CA SER A 45 5.60 -11.24 13.06
C SER A 45 4.29 -10.79 13.71
N LYS A 46 3.14 -11.33 13.25
CA LYS A 46 1.77 -10.95 13.64
C LYS A 46 1.48 -9.48 13.38
N PRO A 47 1.16 -9.10 12.12
CA PRO A 47 0.66 -7.75 11.84
C PRO A 47 -0.57 -7.46 12.70
N TYR A 48 -0.67 -6.23 13.22
CA TYR A 48 -1.64 -5.87 14.26
C TYR A 48 -3.09 -6.20 13.84
N GLU A 49 -3.78 -6.97 14.68
CA GLU A 49 -5.10 -7.56 14.39
C GLU A 49 -6.15 -6.53 13.95
N TYR A 50 -6.12 -5.31 14.49
CA TYR A 50 -7.05 -4.22 14.14
C TYR A 50 -7.06 -3.80 12.65
N MET A 51 -6.13 -4.27 11.83
CA MET A 51 -6.08 -4.02 10.39
C MET A 51 -6.82 -5.04 9.54
N PHE A 52 -7.44 -6.05 10.15
CA PHE A 52 -8.17 -7.10 9.49
C PHE A 52 -9.59 -7.23 10.09
N LEU A 53 -10.58 -7.61 9.28
CA LEU A 53 -11.93 -7.92 9.73
C LEU A 53 -12.15 -9.44 9.83
N ASN A 54 -11.30 -10.10 10.61
CA ASN A 54 -11.41 -11.52 11.03
C ASN A 54 -12.08 -11.69 12.40
N GLU A 55 -12.07 -10.65 13.25
CA GLU A 55 -12.57 -10.70 14.64
C GLU A 55 -14.00 -10.16 14.83
N TYR A 56 -14.55 -9.44 13.83
CA TYR A 56 -15.77 -8.62 14.00
C TYR A 56 -16.94 -9.00 13.10
N ASP A 57 -16.71 -9.90 12.15
CA ASP A 57 -17.71 -10.51 11.30
C ASP A 57 -17.38 -12.01 11.24
N VAL A 58 -18.29 -12.83 11.76
CA VAL A 58 -18.09 -14.29 11.91
C VAL A 58 -18.36 -15.03 10.60
N GLU A 59 -19.01 -14.38 9.64
CA GLU A 59 -19.29 -14.94 8.30
C GLU A 59 -18.28 -14.45 7.25
N ALA A 60 -17.40 -13.49 7.58
CA ALA A 60 -16.34 -13.01 6.70
C ALA A 60 -15.35 -14.14 6.35
N GLU A 61 -15.08 -14.28 5.05
CA GLU A 61 -14.09 -15.26 4.59
C GLU A 61 -12.69 -14.91 5.13
N THR A 62 -11.95 -15.95 5.53
CA THR A 62 -10.60 -15.82 6.08
C THR A 62 -9.64 -16.78 5.39
N VAL A 63 -8.34 -16.50 5.51
CA VAL A 63 -7.27 -17.32 4.96
C VAL A 63 -6.19 -17.56 6.01
N SER A 64 -5.83 -18.83 6.22
CA SER A 64 -4.81 -19.21 7.20
C SER A 64 -3.43 -19.22 6.55
N LEU A 65 -2.47 -18.51 7.13
CA LEU A 65 -1.06 -18.52 6.71
C LEU A 65 -0.17 -18.71 7.94
N TYR A 66 0.59 -19.80 7.97
CA TYR A 66 1.41 -20.25 9.09
C TYR A 66 0.63 -20.37 10.41
N GLY A 67 -0.65 -20.75 10.32
CA GLY A 67 -1.57 -20.88 11.46
C GLY A 67 -2.19 -19.55 11.95
N ILE A 68 -1.93 -18.43 11.29
CA ILE A 68 -2.55 -17.13 11.59
C ILE A 68 -3.69 -16.88 10.59
N GLN A 69 -4.88 -16.51 11.08
CA GLN A 69 -6.06 -16.25 10.25
C GLN A 69 -6.13 -14.78 9.81
N PHE A 70 -6.20 -14.53 8.51
CA PHE A 70 -6.31 -13.20 7.91
C PHE A 70 -7.69 -13.03 7.26
N GLY A 71 -8.43 -12.00 7.68
CA GLY A 71 -9.65 -11.55 7.01
C GLY A 71 -9.38 -10.38 6.06
N MET A 72 -10.42 -9.67 5.63
CA MET A 72 -10.29 -8.49 4.78
C MET A 72 -9.42 -7.40 5.41
N TYR A 73 -8.39 -6.93 4.69
CA TYR A 73 -7.50 -5.84 5.11
C TYR A 73 -8.21 -4.49 5.01
N THR A 74 -8.15 -3.78 6.13
CA THR A 74 -8.79 -2.47 6.32
C THR A 74 -7.82 -1.41 6.82
N GLY A 75 -6.58 -1.77 7.16
CA GLY A 75 -5.59 -0.80 7.65
C GLY A 75 -5.27 0.30 6.63
N GLY A 76 -5.09 1.53 7.11
CA GLY A 76 -4.49 2.59 6.30
C GLY A 76 -3.09 2.20 5.81
N THR A 77 -2.77 2.50 4.54
CA THR A 77 -1.54 2.05 3.85
C THR A 77 -0.21 2.33 4.57
N ARG A 78 -0.16 3.31 5.50
CA ARG A 78 1.01 3.56 6.35
C ARG A 78 1.25 2.42 7.34
N GLY A 79 0.19 1.84 7.90
CA GLY A 79 0.31 0.74 8.84
C GLY A 79 0.88 -0.52 8.19
N ALA A 80 0.47 -0.77 6.95
CA ALA A 80 0.94 -1.86 6.10
C ALA A 80 2.48 -1.97 5.98
N LEU A 81 3.23 -0.87 6.08
CA LEU A 81 4.69 -0.88 6.04
C LEU A 81 5.36 -1.03 7.42
N PHE A 82 4.80 -0.41 8.45
CA PHE A 82 5.48 -0.20 9.74
C PHE A 82 4.97 -1.07 10.89
N TYR A 83 3.74 -1.55 10.79
CA TYR A 83 3.09 -2.44 11.77
C TYR A 83 3.01 -3.89 11.27
N SER A 84 3.56 -4.20 10.09
CA SER A 84 3.59 -5.55 9.50
C SER A 84 4.89 -6.33 9.75
N GLY A 85 5.81 -5.76 10.53
CA GLY A 85 7.15 -6.32 10.71
C GLY A 85 8.04 -6.31 9.46
N PHE A 86 7.57 -5.81 8.30
CA PHE A 86 8.35 -5.83 7.04
C PHE A 86 9.76 -5.23 7.18
N MET A 87 9.90 -4.02 7.73
CA MET A 87 11.22 -3.39 7.88
C MET A 87 12.16 -4.16 8.82
N PRO A 88 11.72 -4.62 10.02
CA PRO A 88 12.43 -5.63 10.81
C PRO A 88 12.83 -6.90 10.05
N CYS A 89 11.94 -7.47 9.24
CA CYS A 89 12.19 -8.70 8.48
C CYS A 89 13.20 -8.51 7.33
N VAL A 90 13.15 -7.38 6.63
CA VAL A 90 14.18 -6.98 5.67
C VAL A 90 15.53 -6.84 6.38
N GLN A 91 15.56 -6.21 7.55
CA GLN A 91 16.78 -6.03 8.34
C GLN A 91 17.36 -7.38 8.81
N GLU A 92 16.53 -8.32 9.26
CA GLU A 92 16.94 -9.69 9.64
C GLU A 92 17.51 -10.48 8.46
N VAL A 93 16.84 -10.47 7.30
CA VAL A 93 17.30 -11.19 6.09
C VAL A 93 18.58 -10.57 5.50
N LEU A 94 18.86 -9.30 5.80
CA LEU A 94 20.13 -8.61 5.54
C LEU A 94 21.16 -8.75 6.68
N GLY A 95 20.97 -9.70 7.60
CA GLY A 95 21.92 -10.02 8.68
C GLY A 95 22.05 -8.95 9.77
N GLY A 96 21.14 -7.96 9.81
CA GLY A 96 21.11 -6.90 10.81
C GLY A 96 20.17 -7.20 11.97
N SER A 97 20.36 -6.52 13.10
CA SER A 97 19.42 -6.61 14.22
C SER A 97 18.13 -5.81 13.94
N ALA A 98 16.98 -6.48 14.04
CA ALA A 98 15.66 -5.86 13.98
C ALA A 98 15.45 -4.74 15.02
N ALA A 99 16.11 -4.84 16.18
CA ALA A 99 16.00 -3.85 17.27
C ALA A 99 16.67 -2.50 16.97
N ALA A 100 17.45 -2.39 15.88
CA ALA A 100 18.10 -1.14 15.48
C ALA A 100 17.21 -0.24 14.60
N TRP A 101 16.07 -0.74 14.10
CA TRP A 101 15.22 -0.02 13.16
C TRP A 101 14.36 1.09 13.81
N SER A 102 13.99 2.12 13.04
CA SER A 102 13.10 3.18 13.52
C SER A 102 12.09 3.67 12.46
N TRP A 103 10.98 4.26 12.91
CA TRP A 103 9.83 4.74 12.11
C TRP A 103 10.10 5.75 10.98
N GLY A 104 11.34 6.20 10.80
CA GLY A 104 11.77 7.03 9.66
C GLY A 104 13.05 6.53 9.00
N ASP A 105 13.54 5.35 9.40
CA ASP A 105 14.70 4.68 8.83
C ASP A 105 14.25 3.79 7.65
N PHE A 106 14.75 4.13 6.47
CA PHE A 106 14.54 3.37 5.23
C PHE A 106 15.81 2.63 4.80
N SER A 107 16.89 2.65 5.59
CA SER A 107 18.14 1.98 5.24
C SER A 107 18.02 0.47 5.00
N PRO A 108 17.14 -0.32 5.67
CA PRO A 108 16.97 -1.73 5.29
C PRO A 108 16.45 -1.88 3.85
N LEU A 109 15.50 -1.04 3.43
CA LEU A 109 14.94 -1.03 2.07
C LEU A 109 15.98 -0.55 1.04
N GLN A 110 16.80 0.43 1.40
CA GLN A 110 17.91 0.91 0.57
C GLN A 110 18.99 -0.16 0.38
N ARG A 111 19.42 -0.82 1.45
CA ARG A 111 20.39 -1.94 1.42
C ARG A 111 19.87 -3.15 0.63
N LEU A 112 18.56 -3.43 0.71
CA LEU A 112 17.94 -4.52 -0.04
C LEU A 112 17.90 -4.24 -1.55
N SER A 113 17.58 -3.00 -1.94
CA SER A 113 17.32 -2.61 -3.34
C SER A 113 18.50 -2.00 -4.09
N GLY A 114 19.50 -1.47 -3.38
CA GLY A 114 20.54 -0.61 -3.96
C GLY A 114 20.03 0.78 -4.40
N LEU A 115 18.84 1.20 -3.95
CA LEU A 115 18.17 2.43 -4.39
C LEU A 115 17.83 3.34 -3.20
N GLU A 116 18.14 4.63 -3.32
CA GLU A 116 17.63 5.68 -2.43
C GLU A 116 16.09 5.70 -2.44
N PRO A 117 15.39 5.40 -1.33
CA PRO A 117 13.93 5.27 -1.37
C PRO A 117 13.21 6.63 -1.49
N LEU A 118 13.82 7.71 -1.02
CA LEU A 118 13.26 9.06 -1.00
C LEU A 118 14.17 10.03 -1.75
N LEU A 119 13.61 10.90 -2.59
CA LEU A 119 14.41 11.83 -3.42
C LEU A 119 14.62 13.19 -2.75
N HIS A 120 13.56 13.92 -2.40
CA HIS A 120 13.67 15.26 -1.80
C HIS A 120 12.59 15.53 -0.74
N LYS A 121 12.73 16.66 -0.01
CA LYS A 121 11.89 17.07 1.13
C LYS A 121 11.15 18.38 0.82
N ASN A 122 9.98 18.30 0.21
CA ASN A 122 8.98 19.36 0.26
C ASN A 122 8.25 19.31 1.62
N ILE A 123 7.01 19.82 1.71
CA ILE A 123 6.07 19.52 2.81
C ILE A 123 5.93 17.99 3.01
N PHE A 124 6.14 17.26 1.92
CA PHE A 124 6.14 15.82 1.78
C PHE A 124 7.48 15.34 1.19
N ALA A 125 7.97 14.18 1.62
CA ALA A 125 9.22 13.60 1.14
C ALA A 125 8.97 12.64 -0.04
N SER A 126 9.26 13.05 -1.29
CA SER A 126 8.90 12.29 -2.49
C SER A 126 9.51 10.90 -2.56
N VAL A 127 8.70 9.90 -2.91
CA VAL A 127 9.16 8.53 -3.24
C VAL A 127 10.01 8.55 -4.50
N ASN A 128 11.10 7.78 -4.52
CA ASN A 128 11.84 7.49 -5.75
C ASN A 128 11.05 6.54 -6.67
N PRO A 129 10.67 6.93 -7.89
CA PRO A 129 9.95 6.03 -8.81
C PRO A 129 10.68 4.70 -9.06
N ARG A 130 12.02 4.69 -9.02
CA ARG A 130 12.82 3.47 -9.23
C ARG A 130 12.59 2.40 -8.15
N ILE A 131 12.32 2.79 -6.90
CA ILE A 131 12.02 1.82 -5.82
C ILE A 131 10.64 1.17 -6.02
N LEU A 132 9.74 1.83 -6.76
CA LEU A 132 8.41 1.31 -7.08
C LEU A 132 8.47 0.32 -8.24
N SER A 133 9.26 0.60 -9.28
CA SER A 133 9.54 -0.37 -10.34
C SER A 133 10.27 -1.60 -9.77
N TRP A 134 11.38 -1.39 -9.05
CA TRP A 134 12.10 -2.48 -8.36
C TRP A 134 11.18 -3.27 -7.43
N GLY A 135 10.36 -2.56 -6.65
CA GLY A 135 9.33 -3.17 -5.80
C GLY A 135 8.38 -4.01 -6.63
N SER A 136 7.88 -3.52 -7.76
CA SER A 136 6.98 -4.26 -8.65
C SER A 136 7.58 -5.51 -9.31
N ASP A 137 8.89 -5.59 -9.44
CA ASP A 137 9.57 -6.65 -10.21
C ASP A 137 10.21 -7.70 -9.28
N PHE A 138 10.52 -7.31 -8.04
CA PHE A 138 10.95 -8.21 -6.95
C PHE A 138 9.77 -8.68 -6.07
N PHE A 139 8.76 -7.83 -5.98
CA PHE A 139 7.51 -7.96 -5.25
C PHE A 139 6.32 -7.57 -6.20
N LEU A 140 6.06 -8.40 -7.22
CA LEU A 140 4.70 -8.66 -7.75
C LEU A 140 4.59 -10.11 -8.30
N PRO A 141 3.62 -10.91 -7.81
CA PRO A 141 3.35 -12.80 -8.15
C PRO A 141 3.17 -13.28 -9.60
N GLN A 142 3.02 -14.58 -9.71
CA GLN A 142 1.99 -15.15 -10.56
C GLN A 142 0.84 -15.59 -9.66
N PRO A 143 -0.46 -15.37 -10.01
CA PRO A 143 -1.60 -15.73 -9.16
C PRO A 143 -1.63 -17.18 -8.64
N ALA A 144 -0.93 -18.09 -9.33
CA ALA A 144 -0.76 -19.50 -9.00
C ALA A 144 0.48 -19.84 -8.15
N GLU A 145 1.39 -18.90 -7.86
CA GLU A 145 2.37 -19.08 -6.78
C GLU A 145 1.63 -19.28 -5.45
N THR A 146 2.22 -20.04 -4.54
CA THR A 146 1.65 -20.32 -3.22
C THR A 146 2.60 -19.95 -2.08
N ILE A 147 2.02 -19.63 -0.92
CA ILE A 147 2.70 -19.50 0.36
C ILE A 147 1.89 -20.23 1.43
N ASP A 148 2.54 -21.08 2.22
CA ASP A 148 1.89 -22.02 3.15
C ASP A 148 0.77 -22.88 2.50
N GLY A 149 0.93 -23.22 1.21
CA GLY A 149 -0.04 -23.96 0.41
C GLY A 149 -1.20 -23.14 -0.15
N VAL A 150 -1.38 -21.89 0.29
CA VAL A 150 -2.41 -20.96 -0.19
C VAL A 150 -1.93 -20.22 -1.44
N SER A 151 -2.76 -20.13 -2.48
CA SER A 151 -2.43 -19.32 -3.66
C SER A 151 -2.55 -17.82 -3.42
N PHE A 152 -1.66 -17.03 -4.02
CA PHE A 152 -1.70 -15.58 -3.86
C PHE A 152 -2.93 -14.91 -4.49
N GLN A 153 -3.62 -15.56 -5.44
CA GLN A 153 -4.98 -15.14 -5.83
C GLN A 153 -5.94 -15.19 -4.65
N LYS A 154 -5.96 -16.28 -3.87
CA LYS A 154 -6.86 -16.40 -2.72
C LYS A 154 -6.54 -15.38 -1.63
N ILE A 155 -5.25 -15.09 -1.42
CA ILE A 155 -4.82 -14.03 -0.50
C ILE A 155 -5.31 -12.66 -0.99
N TYR A 156 -5.24 -12.36 -2.30
CA TYR A 156 -5.81 -11.13 -2.84
C TYR A 156 -7.34 -11.08 -2.65
N ASP A 157 -8.06 -12.13 -3.06
CA ASP A 157 -9.53 -12.16 -3.07
C ASP A 157 -10.11 -11.92 -1.66
N VAL A 158 -9.53 -12.58 -0.65
CA VAL A 158 -9.95 -12.49 0.76
C VAL A 158 -9.42 -11.23 1.43
N VAL A 159 -8.11 -10.99 1.34
CA VAL A 159 -7.43 -10.00 2.20
C VAL A 159 -7.36 -8.64 1.51
N LEU A 160 -7.09 -8.58 0.20
CA LEU A 160 -6.66 -7.32 -0.43
C LEU A 160 -7.73 -6.65 -1.29
N ALA A 161 -8.67 -7.39 -1.87
CA ALA A 161 -9.55 -6.93 -2.94
C ALA A 161 -10.28 -5.62 -2.61
N ARG A 162 -10.90 -5.48 -1.42
CA ARG A 162 -11.52 -4.21 -1.01
C ARG A 162 -10.52 -3.05 -1.06
N SER A 163 -9.36 -3.22 -0.42
CA SER A 163 -8.35 -2.17 -0.33
C SER A 163 -7.81 -1.77 -1.71
N ALA A 164 -7.57 -2.76 -2.58
CA ALA A 164 -7.03 -2.53 -3.92
C ALA A 164 -8.06 -1.88 -4.86
N ARG A 165 -9.32 -2.33 -4.81
CA ARG A 165 -10.45 -1.72 -5.54
C ARG A 165 -10.73 -0.29 -5.06
N LEU A 166 -10.76 -0.04 -3.75
CA LEU A 166 -10.91 1.31 -3.18
C LEU A 166 -9.77 2.24 -3.61
N MET A 167 -8.52 1.78 -3.55
CA MET A 167 -7.37 2.55 -4.02
C MET A 167 -7.44 2.81 -5.54
N THR A 168 -8.09 1.93 -6.31
CA THR A 168 -8.37 2.16 -7.73
C THR A 168 -9.40 3.27 -7.93
N GLU A 169 -10.60 3.13 -7.35
CA GLU A 169 -11.69 4.08 -7.59
C GLU A 169 -11.41 5.46 -6.99
N SER A 170 -10.72 5.55 -5.85
CA SER A 170 -10.29 6.83 -5.29
C SER A 170 -9.31 7.58 -6.21
N TYR A 171 -8.47 6.91 -7.00
CA TYR A 171 -7.66 7.57 -8.03
C TYR A 171 -8.51 8.04 -9.21
N LEU A 172 -9.35 7.14 -9.75
CA LEU A 172 -10.20 7.45 -10.91
C LEU A 172 -11.20 8.58 -10.60
N TYR A 173 -11.71 8.63 -9.37
CA TYR A 173 -12.57 9.70 -8.86
C TYR A 173 -11.86 11.06 -8.88
N VAL A 174 -10.68 11.19 -8.24
CA VAL A 174 -9.97 12.48 -8.21
C VAL A 174 -9.38 12.86 -9.57
N ARG A 175 -9.18 11.91 -10.48
CA ARG A 175 -8.59 12.14 -11.80
C ARG A 175 -9.60 12.48 -12.90
N TYR A 176 -10.80 11.91 -12.87
CA TYR A 176 -11.79 12.03 -13.96
C TYR A 176 -13.16 12.56 -13.52
N GLN A 177 -13.54 12.48 -12.24
CA GLN A 177 -14.75 13.13 -11.70
C GLN A 177 -14.46 14.47 -11.00
N LYS A 178 -13.18 14.84 -10.92
CA LYS A 178 -12.66 16.11 -10.38
C LYS A 178 -11.47 16.56 -11.23
N SER A 179 -11.18 17.86 -11.19
CA SER A 179 -9.87 18.35 -11.64
C SER A 179 -8.84 18.02 -10.58
N PHE A 180 -8.02 17.00 -10.82
CA PHE A 180 -7.05 16.47 -9.84
C PHE A 180 -6.16 17.57 -9.25
N ASP A 181 -5.69 18.49 -10.09
CA ASP A 181 -4.77 19.56 -9.70
C ASP A 181 -5.46 20.62 -8.83
N GLN A 182 -6.75 20.89 -9.06
CA GLN A 182 -7.54 21.77 -8.19
C GLN A 182 -7.78 21.14 -6.81
N GLU A 183 -8.05 19.84 -6.76
CA GLU A 183 -8.21 19.10 -5.49
C GLU A 183 -6.87 18.99 -4.72
N GLN A 184 -5.75 18.79 -5.43
CA GLN A 184 -4.40 18.85 -4.85
C GLN A 184 -4.12 20.24 -4.25
N LEU A 185 -4.44 21.32 -4.97
CA LEU A 185 -4.28 22.69 -4.46
C LEU A 185 -5.21 22.98 -3.27
N ALA A 186 -6.43 22.46 -3.25
CA ALA A 186 -7.34 22.59 -2.12
C ALA A 186 -6.79 21.87 -0.87
N TYR A 187 -6.31 20.63 -1.03
CA TYR A 187 -5.68 19.85 0.04
C TYR A 187 -4.39 20.51 0.56
N ALA A 188 -3.56 21.07 -0.34
CA ALA A 188 -2.35 21.80 0.03
C ALA A 188 -2.65 23.08 0.83
N ARG A 189 -3.71 23.82 0.47
CA ARG A 189 -4.14 25.01 1.23
C ARG A 189 -4.63 24.64 2.62
N ALA A 190 -5.50 23.63 2.75
CA ALA A 190 -5.97 23.13 4.03
C ALA A 190 -4.81 22.72 4.95
N LEU A 191 -3.84 21.96 4.41
CA LEU A 191 -2.64 21.50 5.12
C LEU A 191 -1.70 22.63 5.60
N LEU A 192 -1.77 23.81 4.97
CA LEU A 192 -1.01 24.99 5.34
C LEU A 192 -1.79 25.96 6.25
N GLN A 193 -3.10 25.77 6.41
CA GLN A 193 -3.99 26.67 7.15
C GLN A 193 -4.51 26.07 8.46
N GLY A 194 -4.70 24.75 8.54
CA GLY A 194 -5.19 24.04 9.72
C GLY A 194 -4.11 23.33 10.54
N ASP A 195 -4.50 22.79 11.70
CA ASP A 195 -3.69 21.76 12.37
C ASP A 195 -3.71 20.47 11.52
N ARG A 196 -2.61 19.72 11.53
CA ARG A 196 -2.50 18.41 10.90
C ARG A 196 -3.44 17.38 11.51
N ALA A 197 -3.90 17.58 12.75
CA ALA A 197 -4.97 16.78 13.35
C ALA A 197 -6.29 16.92 12.55
N ASP A 198 -6.58 18.11 12.05
CA ASP A 198 -7.84 18.45 11.36
C ASP A 198 -7.88 17.99 9.90
N MET A 199 -6.76 17.53 9.35
CA MET A 199 -6.68 17.05 7.97
C MET A 199 -7.49 15.77 7.71
N MET A 200 -7.82 14.99 8.73
CA MET A 200 -8.76 13.87 8.58
C MET A 200 -10.20 14.38 8.56
N THR A 201 -10.56 15.29 9.49
CA THR A 201 -11.85 16.01 9.48
C THR A 201 -12.13 16.64 8.12
N TRP A 202 -11.14 17.31 7.53
CA TRP A 202 -11.26 17.96 6.22
C TRP A 202 -11.53 16.96 5.09
N LEU A 203 -10.85 15.80 5.10
CA LEU A 203 -11.07 14.74 4.12
C LEU A 203 -12.45 14.10 4.28
N ASP A 204 -12.86 13.82 5.52
CA ASP A 204 -14.14 13.20 5.85
C ASP A 204 -15.32 14.13 5.52
N GLN A 205 -15.19 15.44 5.78
CA GLN A 205 -16.17 16.46 5.38
C GLN A 205 -16.21 16.67 3.86
N ARG A 206 -15.07 16.76 3.18
CA ARG A 206 -15.00 17.07 1.74
C ARG A 206 -15.47 15.92 0.86
N TYR A 207 -15.24 14.68 1.29
CA TYR A 207 -15.57 13.47 0.53
C TYR A 207 -16.64 12.61 1.23
N ALA A 208 -17.49 13.23 2.05
CA ALA A 208 -18.64 12.59 2.67
C ALA A 208 -19.54 11.91 1.62
N GLY A 209 -19.84 10.61 1.82
CA GLY A 209 -20.67 9.82 0.91
C GLY A 209 -20.00 9.41 -0.42
N VAL A 210 -18.76 9.82 -0.68
CA VAL A 210 -18.02 9.41 -1.88
C VAL A 210 -17.56 7.96 -1.77
N LEU A 211 -17.84 7.14 -2.79
CA LEU A 211 -17.54 5.70 -2.82
C LEU A 211 -18.15 4.95 -1.61
N SER A 212 -19.44 5.20 -1.36
CA SER A 212 -20.27 4.61 -0.29
C SER A 212 -20.07 3.11 -0.09
N ASP A 213 -19.93 2.37 -1.19
CA ASP A 213 -19.90 0.90 -1.23
C ASP A 213 -18.65 0.31 -0.55
N TYR A 214 -17.66 1.15 -0.21
CA TYR A 214 -16.47 0.79 0.54
C TYR A 214 -16.50 1.28 2.00
N MET A 215 -17.51 2.03 2.43
CA MET A 215 -17.59 2.54 3.81
C MET A 215 -17.66 1.40 4.81
N LEU A 216 -16.80 1.46 5.83
CA LEU A 216 -16.83 0.52 6.95
C LEU A 216 -17.55 1.17 8.14
N HIS A 217 -18.67 0.59 8.56
CA HIS A 217 -19.57 1.15 9.59
C HIS A 217 -19.09 0.95 11.05
N HIS A 218 -17.81 0.64 11.26
CA HIS A 218 -17.24 0.47 12.60
C HIS A 218 -16.56 1.76 13.08
N GLU A 219 -16.74 2.11 14.36
CA GLU A 219 -16.20 3.32 15.01
C GLU A 219 -14.67 3.32 15.23
N ARG A 220 -13.91 2.57 14.42
CA ARG A 220 -12.47 2.36 14.60
C ARG A 220 -11.63 3.37 13.82
N TYR A 221 -10.83 4.13 14.57
CA TYR A 221 -9.75 4.96 14.01
C TYR A 221 -8.76 4.11 13.21
N GLY A 222 -8.31 4.63 12.06
CA GLY A 222 -7.24 4.02 11.25
C GLY A 222 -7.69 3.06 10.15
N LEU A 223 -8.99 2.81 10.02
CA LEU A 223 -9.57 2.13 8.85
C LEU A 223 -9.36 2.97 7.58
N LEU A 224 -9.02 2.33 6.46
CA LEU A 224 -8.89 2.93 5.14
C LEU A 224 -10.28 3.22 4.55
N GLN A 225 -10.87 4.34 4.97
CA GLN A 225 -12.11 4.88 4.41
C GLN A 225 -11.83 5.61 3.07
N PRO A 226 -12.85 5.84 2.21
CA PRO A 226 -12.71 6.52 0.92
C PRO A 226 -12.03 7.90 0.99
N SER A 227 -12.40 8.71 1.98
CA SER A 227 -11.79 10.01 2.28
C SER A 227 -10.26 9.92 2.44
N TYR A 228 -9.76 8.88 3.11
CA TYR A 228 -8.33 8.69 3.35
C TYR A 228 -7.59 8.09 2.13
N ALA A 229 -8.27 7.25 1.35
CA ALA A 229 -7.75 6.76 0.07
C ALA A 229 -7.63 7.90 -0.97
N ILE A 230 -8.63 8.77 -1.03
CA ILE A 230 -8.60 10.02 -1.80
C ILE A 230 -7.47 10.94 -1.30
N GLY A 231 -7.40 11.20 0.00
CA GLY A 231 -6.35 12.04 0.61
C GLY A 231 -4.94 11.51 0.37
N PHE A 232 -4.76 10.20 0.26
CA PHE A 232 -3.51 9.60 -0.20
C PHE A 232 -3.16 10.03 -1.63
N TRP A 233 -4.07 9.96 -2.60
CA TRP A 233 -3.79 10.31 -3.99
C TRP A 233 -3.55 11.81 -4.20
N LEU A 234 -4.31 12.68 -3.55
CA LEU A 234 -4.07 14.14 -3.56
C LEU A 234 -2.65 14.47 -3.08
N ARG A 235 -2.25 13.85 -1.98
CA ARG A 235 -0.91 13.96 -1.43
C ARG A 235 0.16 13.43 -2.39
N ARG A 236 -0.11 12.33 -3.11
CA ARG A 236 0.78 11.76 -4.12
C ARG A 236 0.97 12.65 -5.35
N GLY A 237 -0.03 13.46 -5.70
CA GLY A 237 0.14 14.51 -6.71
C GLY A 237 1.14 15.57 -6.26
N LEU A 238 0.95 16.07 -5.03
CA LEU A 238 1.81 17.11 -4.42
C LEU A 238 3.28 16.69 -4.18
N ASP A 239 3.55 15.39 -4.06
CA ASP A 239 4.91 14.83 -4.00
C ASP A 239 5.39 14.19 -5.32
N GLN A 240 4.62 14.37 -6.41
CA GLN A 240 4.88 13.92 -7.78
C GLN A 240 5.02 12.41 -7.99
N SER A 241 4.71 11.58 -6.98
CA SER A 241 4.80 10.12 -7.08
C SER A 241 3.49 9.42 -7.44
N ALA A 242 2.38 10.15 -7.62
CA ALA A 242 1.06 9.60 -7.99
C ALA A 242 1.09 8.68 -9.21
N GLU A 243 1.57 9.15 -10.37
CA GLU A 243 1.51 8.37 -11.60
C GLU A 243 2.42 7.12 -11.57
N PRO A 244 3.67 7.16 -11.06
CA PRO A 244 4.45 5.94 -10.82
C PRO A 244 3.78 4.91 -9.89
N LEU A 245 3.09 5.36 -8.83
CA LEU A 245 2.36 4.48 -7.92
C LEU A 245 1.07 3.94 -8.56
N TRP A 246 0.41 4.75 -9.38
CA TRP A 246 -0.74 4.34 -10.16
C TRP A 246 -0.37 3.26 -11.17
N GLN A 247 0.75 3.37 -11.88
CA GLN A 247 1.20 2.32 -12.80
C GLN A 247 1.59 1.02 -12.09
N LEU A 248 2.24 1.10 -10.91
CA LEU A 248 2.47 -0.05 -10.02
C LEU A 248 1.13 -0.71 -9.61
N HIS A 249 0.19 0.09 -9.12
CA HIS A 249 -1.13 -0.37 -8.69
C HIS A 249 -1.93 -0.98 -9.85
N LEU A 250 -1.88 -0.37 -11.03
CA LEU A 250 -2.54 -0.83 -12.24
C LEU A 250 -1.93 -2.15 -12.77
N LYS A 251 -0.61 -2.36 -12.62
CA LYS A 251 0.04 -3.66 -12.91
C LYS A 251 -0.47 -4.75 -11.96
N ALA A 252 -0.68 -4.45 -10.68
CA ALA A 252 -1.31 -5.37 -9.73
C ALA A 252 -2.79 -5.66 -10.08
N MET A 253 -3.61 -4.63 -10.32
CA MET A 253 -5.03 -4.81 -10.65
C MET A 253 -5.24 -5.59 -11.97
N ARG A 254 -4.37 -5.39 -12.97
CA ARG A 254 -4.36 -6.20 -14.22
C ARG A 254 -4.01 -7.67 -14.00
N LEU A 255 -3.38 -8.02 -12.90
CA LEU A 255 -2.90 -9.36 -12.59
C LEU A 255 -3.87 -10.13 -11.67
N TYR A 256 -4.53 -9.44 -10.74
CA TYR A 256 -5.49 -10.03 -9.79
C TYR A 256 -6.93 -9.98 -10.22
N ASP A 257 -7.31 -8.90 -10.88
CA ASP A 257 -8.69 -8.42 -10.82
C ASP A 257 -9.08 -7.72 -12.12
N ASN A 258 -8.47 -8.15 -13.22
CA ASN A 258 -8.59 -7.49 -14.52
C ASN A 258 -10.05 -7.39 -14.98
N ALA A 259 -10.86 -8.42 -14.72
CA ALA A 259 -12.28 -8.40 -15.07
C ALA A 259 -13.06 -7.27 -14.36
N TRP A 260 -12.78 -7.03 -13.07
CA TRP A 260 -13.32 -5.89 -12.34
C TRP A 260 -12.72 -4.58 -12.85
N LEU A 261 -11.39 -4.50 -13.03
CA LEU A 261 -10.70 -3.31 -13.53
C LEU A 261 -11.25 -2.84 -14.89
N GLN A 262 -11.46 -3.75 -15.85
CA GLN A 262 -12.02 -3.45 -17.16
C GLN A 262 -13.51 -3.06 -17.11
N LYS A 263 -14.24 -3.40 -16.04
CA LYS A 263 -15.59 -2.88 -15.76
C LYS A 263 -15.50 -1.45 -15.23
N THR A 264 -14.67 -1.24 -14.20
CA THR A 264 -14.48 0.05 -13.53
C THR A 264 -13.97 1.13 -14.49
N LEU A 265 -12.94 0.84 -15.30
CA LEU A 265 -12.40 1.81 -16.27
C LEU A 265 -13.42 2.28 -17.32
N LYS A 266 -14.51 1.55 -17.57
CA LYS A 266 -15.61 1.99 -18.45
C LYS A 266 -16.57 2.97 -17.78
N GLN A 267 -16.57 3.05 -16.45
CA GLN A 267 -17.37 3.98 -15.65
C GLN A 267 -16.67 5.34 -15.45
N TYR A 268 -15.34 5.37 -15.64
CA TYR A 268 -14.50 6.57 -15.61
C TYR A 268 -13.86 6.77 -16.99
N PRO A 269 -14.65 7.12 -18.04
CA PRO A 269 -14.12 7.32 -19.38
C PRO A 269 -13.06 8.42 -19.39
N LEU A 270 -11.96 8.18 -20.12
CA LEU A 270 -10.88 9.15 -20.25
C LEU A 270 -11.36 10.37 -21.04
N THR A 271 -11.68 11.46 -20.32
CA THR A 271 -11.72 12.80 -20.91
C THR A 271 -10.28 13.15 -21.29
N ILE A 272 -10.01 13.22 -22.60
CA ILE A 272 -8.74 13.71 -23.13
C ILE A 272 -8.85 15.23 -23.20
N ASP A 273 -8.36 15.87 -22.13
CA ASP A 273 -8.04 17.31 -22.08
C ASP A 273 -6.64 17.56 -22.69
#